data_AF-A0A4P9A2J8-F1
#
_entry.id   AF-A0A4P9A2J8-F1
#
_cell.length_a   1.000
_cell.length_b   1.000
_cell.length_c   1.000
_cell.angle_alpha   90.00
_cell.angle_beta   90.00
_cell.angle_gamma   90.00
#
_symmetry.space_group_name_H-M   'P 1'
#
loop_
_entity.id
_entity.type
_entity.pdbx_description
1 polymer ?
#
loop_
_entity_poly.entity_id
_entity_poly.type
_entity_poly.pdbx_seq_one_letter_code
_entity_poly.pdbx_strand_id
1 'polypeptide(L)'
;MKRNTFSHKPGFTLIEMIIIISTIAILSAISVVAYQYVRQDAYDAKAKTALQQVETGFKSYITAGNKVPMRYYSPYGFYADPGGGSIEQGIPINNGGGIGRALVNAGFLSSNLLDSLKNGPQKNTALKNSIAFAQCGKNKVFFYIEVYRKGMTQAELWNKVHSLECERKTKDDWYAEHGLSPSLSTVTTGTVNGPARYILAEIDLT
;
A
#
# COMPACT_ATOMS: atom_id res chain seq x y z
N MET A 1 -24.16 77.88 16.68
CA MET A 1 -22.82 77.33 16.38
C MET A 1 -22.66 75.99 17.08
N LYS A 2 -22.67 74.87 16.35
CA LYS A 2 -22.43 73.52 16.90
C LYS A 2 -20.96 73.16 16.68
N ARG A 3 -20.20 72.94 17.75
CA ARG A 3 -18.80 72.47 17.70
C ARG A 3 -18.81 70.96 17.50
N ASN A 4 -18.38 70.48 16.34
CA ASN A 4 -18.12 69.06 16.12
C ASN A 4 -16.80 68.70 16.84
N THR A 5 -16.91 67.95 17.94
CA THR A 5 -15.76 67.33 18.59
C THR A 5 -15.42 66.03 17.85
N PHE A 6 -14.38 66.05 17.02
CA PHE A 6 -13.82 64.83 16.42
C PHE A 6 -13.17 63.99 17.53
N SER A 7 -13.77 62.84 17.85
CA SER A 7 -13.20 61.85 18.77
C SER A 7 -11.98 61.22 18.11
N HIS A 8 -10.79 61.46 18.66
CA HIS A 8 -9.55 60.80 18.25
C HIS A 8 -9.60 59.34 18.70
N LYS A 9 -9.83 58.41 17.76
CA LYS A 9 -9.63 56.99 18.03
C LYS A 9 -8.13 56.70 18.01
N PRO A 10 -7.57 55.97 19.00
CA PRO A 10 -6.17 55.58 18.96
C PRO A 10 -5.90 54.79 17.68
N GLY A 11 -4.94 55.27 16.88
CA GLY A 11 -4.50 54.64 15.64
C GLY A 11 -3.55 53.48 15.94
N PHE A 12 -3.63 52.44 15.10
CA PHE A 12 -2.74 51.28 15.18
C PHE A 12 -1.32 51.65 14.76
N THR A 13 -0.30 51.16 15.48
CA THR A 13 1.09 51.54 15.18
C THR A 13 1.72 50.60 14.14
N LEU A 14 2.63 51.12 13.29
CA LEU A 14 3.33 50.29 12.30
C LEU A 14 4.12 49.15 12.96
N ILE A 15 4.73 49.42 14.11
CA ILE A 15 5.49 48.42 14.85
C ILE A 15 4.61 47.26 15.35
N GLU A 16 3.38 47.56 15.74
CA GLU A 16 2.42 46.57 16.21
C GLU A 16 1.99 45.64 15.05
N MET A 17 1.87 46.19 13.83
CA MET A 17 1.58 45.36 12.64
C MET A 17 2.79 44.51 12.27
N ILE A 18 4.00 45.06 12.37
CA ILE A 18 5.25 44.35 12.05
C ILE A 18 5.44 43.15 12.98
N ILE A 19 5.25 43.32 14.29
CA ILE A 19 5.41 42.22 15.25
C ILE A 19 4.39 41.10 14.97
N ILE A 20 3.15 41.46 14.61
CA ILE A 20 2.09 40.48 14.31
C ILE A 20 2.42 39.68 13.05
N ILE A 21 2.79 40.32 11.95
CA ILE A 21 3.13 39.59 10.72
C ILE A 21 4.40 38.75 10.90
N SER A 22 5.38 39.22 11.66
CA SER A 22 6.61 38.47 11.95
C SER A 22 6.32 37.22 12.78
N THR A 23 5.48 37.32 13.80
CA THR A 23 5.09 36.16 14.62
C THR A 23 4.24 35.15 13.84
N ILE A 24 3.28 35.62 13.03
CA ILE A 24 2.49 34.74 12.13
C ILE A 24 3.42 34.03 11.13
N ALA A 25 4.40 34.73 10.55
CA ALA A 25 5.34 34.13 9.61
C ALA A 25 6.15 33.00 10.27
N ILE A 26 6.69 33.22 11.47
CA ILE A 26 7.44 32.20 12.22
C ILE A 26 6.57 30.99 12.56
N LEU A 27 5.37 31.21 13.10
CA LEU A 27 4.45 30.12 13.46
C LEU A 27 4.00 29.33 12.23
N SER A 28 3.73 30.01 11.11
CA SER A 28 3.31 29.37 9.86
C SER A 28 4.39 28.44 9.30
N ALA A 29 5.65 28.87 9.32
CA ALA A 29 6.79 28.06 8.84
C ALA A 29 6.94 26.75 9.63
N ILE A 30 6.90 26.81 10.96
CA ILE A 30 6.99 25.62 11.84
C ILE A 30 5.78 24.70 11.60
N SER A 31 4.59 25.28 11.49
CA SER A 31 3.34 24.55 11.28
C SER A 31 3.36 23.73 9.99
N VAL A 32 3.91 24.28 8.91
CA VAL A 32 3.98 23.57 7.61
C VAL A 32 4.83 22.31 7.72
N VAL A 33 6.00 22.38 8.36
CA VAL A 33 6.88 21.21 8.52
C VAL A 33 6.23 20.15 9.41
N ALA A 34 5.67 20.56 10.55
CA ALA A 34 4.96 19.66 11.46
C ALA A 34 3.78 18.95 10.77
N TYR A 35 3.03 19.70 9.94
CA TYR A 35 1.89 19.16 9.21
C TYR A 35 2.27 18.03 8.24
N GLN A 36 3.44 18.11 7.59
CA GLN A 36 3.92 17.02 6.72
C GLN A 36 4.11 15.71 7.50
N TYR A 37 4.69 15.78 8.70
CA TYR A 37 4.89 14.59 9.54
C TYR A 37 3.56 13.99 10.03
N VAL A 38 2.62 14.84 10.45
CA VAL A 38 1.29 14.39 10.89
C VAL A 38 0.54 13.70 9.74
N ARG A 39 0.63 14.23 8.52
CA ARG A 39 0.02 13.60 7.33
C ARG A 39 0.61 12.23 7.03
N GLN A 40 1.93 12.09 7.12
CA GLN A 40 2.62 10.81 6.90
C GLN A 40 2.21 9.77 7.95
N ASP A 41 2.14 10.16 9.22
CA ASP A 41 1.70 9.25 10.29
C ASP A 41 0.23 8.86 10.16
N ALA A 42 -0.64 9.80 9.77
CA ALA A 42 -2.04 9.53 9.52
C ALA A 42 -2.22 8.55 8.34
N TYR A 43 -1.38 8.67 7.30
CA TYR A 43 -1.37 7.71 6.20
C TYR A 43 -0.91 6.32 6.68
N ASP A 44 0.20 6.23 7.41
CA ASP A 44 0.72 4.95 7.91
C ASP A 44 -0.32 4.23 8.78
N ALA A 45 -1.10 4.97 9.58
CA ALA A 45 -2.23 4.42 10.36
C ALA A 45 -3.38 3.91 9.48
N LYS A 46 -3.73 4.63 8.41
CA LYS A 46 -4.75 4.19 7.43
C LYS A 46 -4.29 2.94 6.69
N ALA A 47 -3.03 2.89 6.24
CA ALA A 47 -2.45 1.73 5.59
C ALA A 47 -2.51 0.49 6.50
N LYS A 48 -2.16 0.64 7.79
CA LYS A 48 -2.28 -0.45 8.77
C LYS A 48 -3.71 -0.94 8.91
N THR A 49 -4.68 -0.02 9.01
CA THR A 49 -6.10 -0.38 9.12
C THR A 49 -6.59 -1.09 7.85
N ALA A 50 -6.22 -0.59 6.68
CA ALA A 50 -6.58 -1.20 5.41
C ALA A 50 -6.00 -2.62 5.28
N LEU A 51 -4.75 -2.81 5.68
CA LEU A 51 -4.10 -4.12 5.68
C LEU A 51 -4.81 -5.12 6.61
N GLN A 52 -5.25 -4.69 7.80
CA GLN A 52 -6.03 -5.51 8.73
C GLN A 52 -7.41 -5.89 8.16
N GLN A 53 -8.05 -4.98 7.43
CA GLN A 53 -9.32 -5.26 6.74
C GLN A 53 -9.12 -6.28 5.63
N VAL A 54 -8.05 -6.17 4.83
CA VAL A 54 -7.70 -7.17 3.82
C VAL A 54 -7.39 -8.52 4.47
N GLU A 55 -6.61 -8.54 5.55
CA GLU A 55 -6.28 -9.78 6.26
C GLU A 55 -7.54 -10.51 6.75
N THR A 56 -8.45 -9.76 7.39
CA THR A 56 -9.70 -10.30 7.91
C THR A 56 -10.63 -10.76 6.78
N GLY A 57 -10.78 -9.94 5.73
CA GLY A 57 -11.60 -10.25 4.56
C GLY A 57 -11.07 -11.47 3.81
N PHE A 58 -9.75 -11.57 3.64
CA PHE A 58 -9.10 -12.70 2.99
C PHE A 58 -9.25 -14.00 3.80
N LYS A 59 -9.04 -13.94 5.12
CA LYS A 59 -9.30 -15.07 6.03
C LYS A 59 -10.76 -15.53 5.96
N SER A 60 -11.70 -14.60 5.88
CA SER A 60 -13.11 -14.96 5.71
C SER A 60 -13.39 -15.58 4.34
N TYR A 61 -12.76 -15.05 3.28
CA TYR A 61 -12.88 -15.54 1.91
C TYR A 61 -12.44 -17.01 1.79
N ILE A 62 -11.29 -17.37 2.36
CA ILE A 62 -10.79 -18.75 2.33
C ILE A 62 -11.58 -19.69 3.27
N THR A 63 -11.99 -19.23 4.45
CA THR A 63 -12.86 -20.01 5.36
C THR A 63 -14.23 -20.30 4.74
N ALA A 64 -14.74 -19.41 3.88
CA ALA A 64 -15.97 -19.65 3.11
C ALA A 64 -15.81 -20.68 1.98
N GLY A 65 -14.63 -21.30 1.83
CA GLY A 65 -14.36 -22.34 0.84
C GLY A 65 -13.88 -21.81 -0.52
N ASN A 66 -13.64 -20.50 -0.66
CA ASN A 66 -13.10 -19.96 -1.89
C ASN A 66 -11.63 -20.33 -2.06
N LYS A 67 -11.25 -20.75 -3.27
CA LYS A 67 -9.87 -21.12 -3.60
C LYS A 67 -9.08 -19.89 -4.07
N VAL A 68 -7.77 -19.93 -3.80
CA VAL A 68 -6.81 -18.93 -4.27
C VAL A 68 -5.84 -19.63 -5.24
N PRO A 69 -6.21 -19.72 -6.53
CA PRO A 69 -5.38 -20.41 -7.51
C PRO A 69 -4.02 -19.72 -7.65
N MET A 70 -2.96 -20.53 -7.69
CA MET A 70 -1.59 -20.03 -7.83
C MET A 70 -1.39 -19.32 -9.17
N ARG A 71 -0.64 -18.21 -9.14
CA ARG A 71 -0.27 -17.41 -10.32
C ARG A 71 -1.47 -16.85 -11.13
N TYR A 72 -2.66 -16.83 -10.54
CA TYR A 72 -3.87 -16.36 -11.20
C TYR A 72 -4.12 -14.86 -11.03
N TYR A 73 -3.66 -14.27 -9.91
CA TYR A 73 -3.85 -12.87 -9.57
C TYR A 73 -2.58 -12.04 -9.76
N SER A 74 -2.74 -10.82 -10.25
CA SER A 74 -1.62 -9.88 -10.44
C SER A 74 -1.01 -9.43 -9.10
N PRO A 75 0.32 -9.44 -8.97
CA PRO A 75 1.00 -9.05 -7.72
C PRO A 75 0.90 -7.55 -7.41
N TYR A 76 0.78 -6.69 -8.43
CA TYR A 76 0.81 -5.22 -8.30
C TYR A 76 -0.49 -4.53 -8.75
N GLY A 77 -1.63 -5.22 -8.65
CA GLY A 77 -2.92 -4.69 -9.10
C GLY A 77 -4.08 -5.19 -8.26
N PHE A 78 -4.18 -4.76 -7.01
CA PHE A 78 -5.16 -5.28 -6.05
C PHE A 78 -6.61 -5.31 -6.57
N TYR A 79 -7.04 -4.26 -7.27
CA TYR A 79 -8.35 -4.16 -7.92
C TYR A 79 -8.25 -4.15 -9.45
N ALA A 80 -7.22 -4.77 -10.03
CA ALA A 80 -7.13 -4.90 -11.48
C ALA A 80 -8.30 -5.74 -12.02
N ASP A 81 -8.83 -5.34 -13.18
CA ASP A 81 -9.87 -6.10 -13.86
C ASP A 81 -9.30 -7.36 -14.52
N PRO A 82 -10.10 -8.43 -14.65
CA PRO A 82 -9.69 -9.63 -15.37
C PRO A 82 -9.44 -9.32 -16.85
N GLY A 83 -8.31 -9.80 -17.39
CA GLY A 83 -7.95 -9.64 -18.81
C GLY A 83 -6.53 -9.13 -19.11
N GLY A 84 -5.74 -8.77 -18.09
CA GLY A 84 -4.34 -8.30 -18.24
C GLY A 84 -3.26 -9.35 -18.02
N GLY A 85 -3.54 -10.62 -18.36
CA GLY A 85 -2.67 -11.76 -18.06
C GLY A 85 -1.59 -12.08 -19.09
N SER A 86 -0.76 -13.07 -18.78
CA SER A 86 0.21 -13.68 -19.69
C SER A 86 -0.09 -15.16 -19.88
N ILE A 87 0.47 -15.79 -20.90
CA ILE A 87 0.39 -17.25 -21.08
C ILE A 87 1.76 -17.84 -20.74
N GLU A 88 1.79 -18.87 -19.90
CA GLU A 88 2.99 -19.64 -19.60
C GLU A 88 2.72 -21.12 -19.84
N GLN A 89 3.54 -21.77 -20.68
CA GLN A 89 3.36 -23.17 -21.08
C GLN A 89 1.93 -23.49 -21.59
N GLY A 90 1.31 -22.54 -22.30
CA GLY A 90 -0.04 -22.70 -22.84
C GLY A 90 -1.17 -22.46 -21.83
N ILE A 91 -0.85 -22.10 -20.58
CA ILE A 91 -1.84 -21.88 -19.51
C ILE A 91 -1.84 -20.39 -19.11
N PRO A 92 -3.01 -19.76 -18.96
CA PRO A 92 -3.09 -18.36 -18.58
C PRO A 92 -2.69 -18.13 -17.10
N ILE A 93 -1.80 -17.15 -16.89
CA ILE A 93 -1.42 -16.60 -15.58
C ILE A 93 -1.83 -15.13 -15.52
N ASN A 94 -2.12 -14.62 -14.32
CA ASN A 94 -2.62 -13.25 -14.09
C ASN A 94 -3.90 -12.90 -14.90
N ASN A 95 -4.63 -13.90 -15.40
CA ASN A 95 -5.82 -13.72 -16.24
C ASN A 95 -7.12 -13.55 -15.43
N GLY A 96 -7.00 -13.49 -14.10
CA GLY A 96 -8.09 -13.26 -13.15
C GLY A 96 -8.13 -11.87 -12.52
N GLY A 97 -7.25 -10.95 -12.94
CA GLY A 97 -7.16 -9.60 -12.40
C GLY A 97 -6.50 -9.55 -11.02
N GLY A 98 -6.98 -8.65 -10.17
CA GLY A 98 -6.49 -8.46 -8.80
C GLY A 98 -7.21 -9.30 -7.76
N ILE A 99 -6.48 -9.84 -6.77
CA ILE A 99 -7.09 -10.59 -5.68
C ILE A 99 -8.14 -9.78 -4.92
N GLY A 100 -7.91 -8.48 -4.69
CA GLY A 100 -8.88 -7.60 -4.06
C GLY A 100 -10.20 -7.53 -4.84
N ARG A 101 -10.17 -7.58 -6.18
CA ARG A 101 -11.40 -7.60 -7.00
C ARG A 101 -12.21 -8.86 -6.72
N ALA A 102 -11.54 -10.01 -6.58
CA ALA A 102 -12.20 -11.25 -6.18
C ALA A 102 -12.83 -11.16 -4.79
N LEU A 103 -12.13 -10.57 -3.80
CA LEU A 103 -12.70 -10.36 -2.46
C LEU A 103 -13.93 -9.45 -2.47
N VAL A 104 -13.90 -8.38 -3.27
CA VAL A 104 -15.02 -7.45 -3.44
C VAL A 104 -16.22 -8.16 -4.08
N ASN A 105 -15.99 -8.90 -5.17
CA ASN A 105 -17.05 -9.64 -5.86
C ASN A 105 -17.68 -10.72 -4.97
N ALA A 106 -16.89 -11.30 -4.07
CA ALA A 106 -17.36 -12.29 -3.10
C ALA A 106 -17.95 -11.65 -1.82
N GLY A 107 -17.98 -10.31 -1.70
CA GLY A 107 -18.59 -9.60 -0.59
C GLY A 107 -17.75 -9.52 0.70
N PHE A 108 -16.48 -9.88 0.66
CA PHE A 108 -15.59 -9.89 1.82
C PHE A 108 -14.77 -8.60 2.00
N LEU A 109 -14.79 -7.71 1.01
CA LEU A 109 -14.04 -6.46 1.05
C LEU A 109 -14.78 -5.33 0.33
N SER A 110 -14.53 -4.09 0.75
CA SER A 110 -15.10 -2.90 0.10
C SER A 110 -14.29 -2.47 -1.13
N SER A 111 -14.97 -2.09 -2.21
CA SER A 111 -14.34 -1.62 -3.46
C SER A 111 -13.55 -0.32 -3.31
N ASN A 112 -13.86 0.48 -2.29
CA ASN A 112 -13.27 1.81 -2.05
C ASN A 112 -12.08 1.82 -1.07
N LEU A 113 -11.56 0.66 -0.69
CA LEU A 113 -10.48 0.56 0.30
C LEU A 113 -9.25 1.43 -0.05
N LEU A 114 -8.88 1.45 -1.34
CA LEU A 114 -7.71 2.18 -1.84
C LEU A 114 -7.90 3.70 -1.86
N ASP A 115 -9.13 4.22 -1.73
CA ASP A 115 -9.39 5.67 -1.68
C ASP A 115 -8.73 6.31 -0.45
N SER A 116 -8.63 5.55 0.64
CA SER A 116 -7.92 5.94 1.85
C SER A 116 -6.40 6.02 1.64
N LEU A 117 -5.88 5.33 0.61
CA LEU A 117 -4.46 5.17 0.32
C LEU A 117 -3.95 6.06 -0.83
N LYS A 118 -4.83 6.74 -1.57
CA LYS A 118 -4.46 7.53 -2.76
C LYS A 118 -3.31 8.53 -2.58
N ASN A 119 -3.16 9.09 -1.38
CA ASN A 119 -2.12 10.07 -1.03
C ASN A 119 -0.86 9.45 -0.41
N GLY A 120 -0.65 8.15 -0.62
CA GLY A 120 0.48 7.40 -0.11
C GLY A 120 1.82 7.71 -0.79
N PRO A 121 2.90 7.10 -0.28
CA PRO A 121 4.23 7.21 -0.86
C PRO A 121 4.29 6.46 -2.19
N GLN A 122 4.81 7.12 -3.22
CA GLN A 122 4.94 6.56 -4.57
C GLN A 122 6.39 6.17 -4.88
N LYS A 123 7.17 5.70 -3.90
CA LYS A 123 8.57 5.33 -4.15
C LYS A 123 8.64 4.01 -4.93
N ASN A 124 7.67 3.12 -4.74
CA ASN A 124 7.46 1.97 -5.62
C ASN A 124 6.51 2.34 -6.76
N THR A 125 7.09 2.58 -7.93
CA THR A 125 6.36 2.99 -9.15
C THR A 125 5.47 1.89 -9.72
N ALA A 126 5.70 0.62 -9.36
CA ALA A 126 4.85 -0.50 -9.75
C ALA A 126 3.60 -0.60 -8.86
N LEU A 127 3.74 -0.37 -7.55
CA LEU A 127 2.66 -0.51 -6.58
C LEU A 127 1.64 0.64 -6.62
N LYS A 128 2.09 1.88 -6.92
CA LYS A 128 1.23 3.07 -7.09
C LYS A 128 0.18 3.27 -5.96
N ASN A 129 0.61 3.25 -4.70
CA ASN A 129 -0.28 3.39 -3.53
C ASN A 129 -1.37 2.30 -3.40
N SER A 130 -1.14 1.13 -4.01
CA SER A 130 -2.02 -0.04 -3.92
C SER A 130 -1.51 -1.05 -2.88
N ILE A 131 -2.22 -2.16 -2.79
CA ILE A 131 -1.86 -3.32 -1.96
C ILE A 131 -1.27 -4.38 -2.88
N ALA A 132 -0.07 -4.84 -2.56
CA ALA A 132 0.54 -5.94 -3.29
C ALA A 132 0.11 -7.27 -2.70
N PHE A 133 0.12 -8.27 -3.57
CA PHE A 133 -0.18 -9.65 -3.24
C PHE A 133 0.97 -10.53 -3.71
N ALA A 134 1.48 -11.38 -2.82
CA ALA A 134 2.43 -12.42 -3.18
C ALA A 134 2.02 -13.73 -2.55
N GLN A 135 2.02 -14.79 -3.35
CA GLN A 135 1.77 -16.15 -2.88
C GLN A 135 3.11 -16.88 -2.70
N CYS A 136 3.14 -17.81 -1.76
CA CYS A 136 4.32 -18.57 -1.38
C CYS A 136 3.99 -20.05 -1.32
N GLY A 137 3.92 -20.65 -2.50
CA GLY A 137 3.40 -22.00 -2.69
C GLY A 137 1.92 -22.09 -2.31
N LYS A 138 1.47 -23.31 -2.04
CA LYS A 138 0.07 -23.58 -1.68
C LYS A 138 -0.34 -23.19 -0.24
N ASN A 139 0.62 -22.84 0.62
CA ASN A 139 0.38 -22.73 2.07
C ASN A 139 0.35 -21.31 2.62
N LYS A 140 0.85 -20.30 1.91
CA LYS A 140 1.02 -18.97 2.49
C LYS A 140 0.85 -17.86 1.47
N VAL A 141 0.27 -16.75 1.90
CA VAL A 141 0.19 -15.50 1.14
C VAL A 141 0.67 -14.31 1.96
N PHE A 142 1.05 -13.27 1.23
CA PHE A 142 1.55 -12.02 1.75
C PHE A 142 0.78 -10.86 1.12
N PHE A 143 0.35 -9.94 1.97
CA PHE A 143 -0.16 -8.64 1.55
C PHE A 143 0.76 -7.57 2.09
N TYR A 144 1.16 -6.61 1.25
CA TYR A 144 1.99 -5.50 1.70
C TYR A 144 1.62 -4.18 1.07
N ILE A 145 1.84 -3.10 1.81
CA ILE A 145 1.49 -1.73 1.45
C ILE A 145 2.71 -0.85 1.69
N GLU A 146 3.00 0.06 0.77
CA GLU A 146 4.05 1.06 0.96
C GLU A 146 3.61 2.13 1.97
N VAL A 147 4.51 2.48 2.90
CA VAL A 147 4.32 3.44 4.00
C VAL A 147 5.48 4.43 4.08
N TYR A 148 5.26 5.58 4.71
CA TYR A 148 6.26 6.64 4.76
C TYR A 148 7.38 6.33 5.77
N ARG A 149 7.02 5.96 7.02
CA ARG A 149 7.99 5.91 8.12
C ARG A 149 7.98 4.59 8.87
N LYS A 150 6.82 4.09 9.30
CA LYS A 150 6.72 3.00 10.30
C LYS A 150 6.80 1.57 9.74
N GLY A 151 7.32 1.41 8.53
CA GLY A 151 7.44 0.11 7.86
C GLY A 151 8.84 -0.50 7.94
N MET A 152 8.96 -1.77 7.55
CA MET A 152 10.23 -2.41 7.22
C MET A 152 10.80 -1.86 5.91
N THR A 153 12.11 -1.92 5.74
CA THR A 153 12.81 -1.55 4.52
C THR A 153 12.50 -2.51 3.38
N GLN A 154 12.76 -2.08 2.14
CA GLN A 154 12.64 -2.96 0.97
C GLN A 154 13.52 -4.21 1.07
N ALA A 155 14.73 -4.07 1.63
CA ALA A 155 15.64 -5.20 1.84
C ALA A 155 15.09 -6.19 2.88
N GLU A 156 14.50 -5.71 3.98
CA GLU A 156 13.86 -6.57 4.98
C GLU A 156 12.64 -7.29 4.42
N LEU A 157 11.79 -6.60 3.64
CA LEU A 157 10.67 -7.22 2.93
C LEU A 157 11.17 -8.28 1.95
N TRP A 158 12.17 -7.93 1.13
CA TRP A 158 12.79 -8.85 0.19
C TRP A 158 13.33 -10.07 0.92
N ASN A 159 14.07 -9.92 2.01
CA ASN A 159 14.60 -11.07 2.76
C ASN A 159 13.48 -11.94 3.35
N LYS A 160 12.38 -11.35 3.84
CA LYS A 160 11.22 -12.10 4.35
C LYS A 160 10.55 -12.94 3.27
N VAL A 161 10.39 -12.41 2.06
CA VAL A 161 9.72 -13.11 0.95
C VAL A 161 10.69 -14.04 0.19
N HIS A 162 11.92 -13.60 -0.01
CA HIS A 162 12.95 -14.29 -0.80
C HIS A 162 13.61 -15.44 -0.03
N SER A 163 13.79 -15.34 1.30
CA SER A 163 14.27 -16.48 2.11
C SER A 163 13.34 -17.70 2.01
N LEU A 164 12.07 -17.47 1.71
CA LEU A 164 11.09 -18.52 1.53
C LEU A 164 11.03 -19.04 0.08
N GLU A 165 11.77 -18.43 -0.84
CA GLU A 165 11.78 -18.69 -2.28
C GLU A 165 10.36 -18.74 -2.86
N CYS A 166 9.51 -17.81 -2.41
CA CYS A 166 8.07 -17.86 -2.67
C CYS A 166 7.72 -17.91 -4.15
N GLU A 167 8.41 -17.15 -4.99
CA GLU A 167 8.18 -17.18 -6.45
C GLU A 167 8.49 -18.55 -7.05
N ARG A 168 9.64 -19.14 -6.68
CA ARG A 168 10.05 -20.46 -7.16
C ARG A 168 9.09 -21.54 -6.65
N LYS A 169 8.78 -21.56 -5.35
CA LYS A 169 7.83 -22.53 -4.77
C LYS A 169 6.45 -22.44 -5.39
N THR A 170 5.92 -21.22 -5.54
CA THR A 170 4.61 -21.00 -6.19
C THR A 170 4.63 -21.49 -7.63
N LYS A 171 5.73 -21.29 -8.35
CA LYS A 171 5.87 -21.77 -9.72
C LYS A 171 5.95 -23.30 -9.81
N ASP A 172 6.78 -23.92 -8.97
CA ASP A 172 6.96 -25.38 -8.94
C ASP A 172 5.67 -26.09 -8.51
N ASP A 173 4.99 -25.60 -7.47
CA ASP A 173 3.69 -26.12 -7.03
C ASP A 173 2.63 -25.95 -8.14
N TRP A 174 2.60 -24.79 -8.81
CA TRP A 174 1.68 -24.53 -9.93
C TRP A 174 1.95 -25.47 -11.13
N TYR A 175 3.21 -25.75 -11.46
CA TYR A 175 3.55 -26.73 -12.50
C TYR A 175 3.10 -28.14 -12.11
N ALA A 176 3.33 -28.55 -10.87
CA ALA A 176 2.88 -29.84 -10.37
C ALA A 176 1.35 -30.00 -10.47
N GLU A 177 0.59 -28.95 -10.16
CA GLU A 177 -0.88 -28.94 -10.29
C GLU A 177 -1.37 -29.10 -11.74
N HIS A 178 -0.56 -28.69 -12.72
CA HIS A 178 -0.91 -28.74 -14.14
C HIS A 178 -0.19 -29.86 -14.91
N GLY A 179 0.50 -30.77 -14.22
CA GLY A 179 1.22 -31.89 -14.83
C GLY A 179 2.45 -31.47 -15.66
N LEU A 180 3.00 -30.29 -15.39
CA LEU A 180 4.17 -29.74 -16.08
C LEU A 180 5.45 -30.08 -15.33
N SER A 181 6.57 -30.23 -16.06
CA SER A 181 7.88 -30.42 -15.44
C SER A 181 8.42 -29.08 -14.91
N PRO A 182 9.05 -29.04 -13.71
CA PRO A 182 9.77 -27.88 -13.18
C PRO A 182 10.68 -27.25 -14.24
N SER A 183 10.55 -25.94 -14.46
CA SER A 183 11.50 -25.24 -15.33
C SER A 183 12.75 -24.98 -14.51
N LEU A 184 13.94 -25.27 -15.05
CA LEU A 184 15.18 -24.76 -14.48
C LEU A 184 15.14 -23.22 -14.53
N SER A 185 14.68 -22.59 -13.46
CA SER A 185 14.82 -21.16 -13.24
C SER A 185 15.99 -20.94 -12.29
N THR A 186 17.04 -20.28 -12.77
CA THR A 186 18.09 -19.74 -11.92
C THR A 186 17.48 -18.66 -11.03
N VAL A 187 17.49 -18.89 -9.72
CA VAL A 187 17.16 -17.84 -8.76
C VAL A 187 18.33 -16.86 -8.75
N THR A 188 18.16 -15.71 -9.40
CA THR A 188 19.11 -14.61 -9.24
C THR A 188 18.83 -13.95 -7.89
N THR A 189 19.68 -14.24 -6.90
CA THR A 189 19.69 -13.54 -5.62
C THR A 189 20.26 -12.13 -5.83
N GLY A 190 19.38 -11.16 -6.09
CA GLY A 190 19.74 -9.75 -6.09
C GLY A 190 19.39 -9.10 -4.75
N THR A 191 20.22 -8.18 -4.28
CA THR A 191 19.85 -7.31 -3.15
C THR A 191 19.00 -6.17 -3.69
N VAL A 192 17.71 -6.14 -3.35
CA VAL A 192 16.84 -5.03 -3.74
C VAL A 192 16.89 -3.96 -2.65
N ASN A 193 17.67 -2.91 -2.90
CA ASN A 193 17.78 -1.75 -2.03
C ASN A 193 17.01 -0.56 -2.64
N GLY A 194 16.13 0.03 -1.85
CA GLY A 194 15.41 1.24 -2.23
C GLY A 194 14.82 1.98 -1.03
N PRO A 195 14.42 3.25 -1.21
CA PRO A 195 13.97 4.10 -0.12
C PRO A 195 12.53 3.78 0.35
N ALA A 196 11.87 2.82 -0.28
CA ALA A 196 10.51 2.40 0.03
C ALA A 196 10.47 1.62 1.36
N ARG A 197 9.41 1.85 2.14
CA ARG A 197 9.14 1.12 3.37
C ARG A 197 7.78 0.45 3.28
N TYR A 198 7.61 -0.69 3.93
CA TYR A 198 6.43 -1.52 3.79
C TYR A 198 5.90 -1.99 5.13
N ILE A 199 4.58 -2.18 5.21
CA ILE A 199 3.97 -3.04 6.22
C ILE A 199 3.51 -4.32 5.53
N LEU A 200 3.57 -5.44 6.25
CA LEU A 200 3.33 -6.78 5.72
C LEU A 200 2.31 -7.50 6.61
N ALA A 201 1.34 -8.16 5.98
CA ALA A 201 0.49 -9.17 6.61
C ALA A 201 0.82 -10.52 5.98
N GLU A 202 1.05 -11.51 6.84
CA GLU A 202 1.36 -12.88 6.47
C GLU A 202 0.14 -13.74 6.84
N ILE A 203 -0.39 -14.52 5.90
CA ILE A 203 -1.56 -15.36 6.13
C ILE A 203 -1.23 -16.78 5.67
N ASP A 204 -1.35 -17.72 6.59
CA ASP A 204 -1.29 -19.15 6.28
C ASP A 204 -2.64 -19.62 5.71
N LEU A 205 -2.57 -20.45 4.67
CA LEU A 205 -3.71 -21.03 3.95
C LEU A 205 -4.08 -22.43 4.48
N THR A 206 -3.38 -22.91 5.51
CA THR A 206 -3.59 -24.22 6.17
C THR A 206 -4.62 -24.16 7.27
#